data_AF-A0A925Y619-F1
#
_entry.id   AF-A0A925Y619-F1
#
_cell.length_a   1.000
_cell.length_b   1.000
_cell.length_c   1.000
_cell.angle_alpha   90.00
_cell.angle_beta   90.00
_cell.angle_gamma   90.00
#
_symmetry.space_group_name_H-M   'P 1'
#
loop_
_entity.id
_entity.type
_entity.pdbx_description
1 polymer ?
#
loop_
_entity_poly.entity_id
_entity_poly.type
_entity_poly.pdbx_seq_one_letter_code
_entity_poly.pdbx_strand_id
1 'polypeptide(L)'
;GFMVFNHATYPNLTRLFRELGVETKQTEMSFSVQHTPSGLEYGGGNLNVLFGQRRNLFSPRHWKMLMQMDRFNKEAIAALNEPRWAGHNLRDYVAERGYGDDFLNLFIVPMGSAVWSTPPELMLDFPALTLIRFWHNHGFLGLDTQHQWWTVCNGAKSYVKKITAPFSDRVQLGRKVVRVSRENEQVQIHTGDGATLAFDKVIFACHGDQILPLLDSATELETRLLGAFKYQPNTATLHTDDSFMPRTRRVWSSWNYRLDSTPGGDILPTTHYWMNQLQGVSDRKNYFVSLNCEPRINPQKILKRIAYEHPLFNLAAIAAQKELPELNRLSPDQTTYYAGAWFKYGFHEDGFTSGLECAMAVTGENLWA
;
A
#
# COMPACT_ATOMS: atom_id res chain seq x y z
N GLY A 1 2.84 5.66 -9.22
CA GLY A 1 1.79 5.59 -8.18
C GLY A 1 0.50 5.10 -8.80
N PHE A 2 -0.28 4.33 -8.02
CA PHE A 2 -1.46 3.52 -8.40
C PHE A 2 -1.23 2.56 -9.58
N MET A 3 -1.30 1.25 -9.30
CA MET A 3 -1.10 0.24 -10.33
C MET A 3 -2.39 -0.48 -10.70
N VAL A 4 -3.17 -0.88 -9.71
CA VAL A 4 -4.33 -1.77 -9.88
C VAL A 4 -5.41 -1.51 -8.83
N PHE A 5 -6.63 -1.96 -9.12
CA PHE A 5 -7.79 -1.96 -8.23
C PHE A 5 -8.70 -3.15 -8.56
N ASN A 6 -9.71 -3.39 -7.73
CA ASN A 6 -10.80 -4.33 -8.04
C ASN A 6 -12.14 -3.73 -7.59
N HIS A 7 -13.25 -4.21 -8.14
CA HIS A 7 -14.57 -3.65 -7.85
C HIS A 7 -15.10 -3.97 -6.45
N ALA A 8 -14.60 -5.02 -5.79
CA ALA A 8 -15.06 -5.44 -4.47
C ALA A 8 -14.50 -4.54 -3.35
N THR A 9 -13.23 -4.13 -3.46
CA THR A 9 -12.55 -3.35 -2.42
C THR A 9 -12.29 -1.89 -2.78
N TYR A 10 -12.64 -1.47 -4.01
CA TYR A 10 -12.55 -0.08 -4.47
C TYR A 10 -13.91 0.46 -4.98
N PRO A 11 -15.00 0.40 -4.20
CA PRO A 11 -16.32 0.82 -4.66
C PRO A 11 -16.38 2.31 -5.01
N ASN A 12 -15.81 3.19 -4.18
CA ASN A 12 -15.85 4.63 -4.40
C ASN A 12 -14.99 5.02 -5.59
N LEU A 13 -13.77 4.51 -5.69
CA LEU A 13 -12.91 4.80 -6.83
C LEU A 13 -13.48 4.27 -8.14
N THR A 14 -14.13 3.09 -8.12
CA THR A 14 -14.87 2.55 -9.27
C THR A 14 -16.01 3.49 -9.69
N ARG A 15 -16.78 4.00 -8.73
CA ARG A 15 -17.87 4.95 -9.02
C ARG A 15 -17.32 6.23 -9.65
N LEU A 16 -16.25 6.79 -9.10
CA LEU A 16 -15.56 7.95 -9.67
C LEU A 16 -15.13 7.68 -11.12
N PHE A 17 -14.52 6.53 -11.39
CA PHE A 17 -14.10 6.17 -12.75
C PHE A 17 -15.27 6.11 -13.72
N ARG A 18 -16.43 5.60 -13.29
CA ARG A 18 -17.65 5.60 -14.10
C ARG A 18 -18.14 7.01 -14.41
N GLU A 19 -18.22 7.88 -13.39
CA GLU A 19 -18.68 9.27 -13.54
C GLU A 19 -17.76 10.09 -14.46
N LEU A 20 -16.45 9.85 -14.39
CA LEU A 20 -15.47 10.52 -15.25
C LEU A 20 -15.28 9.84 -16.62
N GLY A 21 -15.95 8.72 -16.89
CA GLY A 21 -15.74 7.89 -18.09
C GLY A 21 -14.27 7.44 -18.25
N VAL A 22 -13.61 7.05 -17.15
CA VAL A 22 -12.24 6.55 -17.14
C VAL A 22 -12.22 5.12 -17.66
N GLU A 23 -11.46 4.88 -18.71
CA GLU A 23 -11.29 3.56 -19.29
C GLU A 23 -10.37 2.70 -18.42
N THR A 24 -10.78 1.45 -18.19
CA THR A 24 -10.05 0.46 -17.39
C THR A 24 -9.98 -0.85 -18.15
N LYS A 25 -8.97 -1.66 -17.83
CA LYS A 25 -8.77 -2.99 -18.43
C LYS A 25 -8.43 -4.02 -17.37
N GLN A 26 -8.77 -5.26 -17.63
CA GLN A 26 -8.41 -6.39 -16.76
C GLN A 26 -6.88 -6.55 -16.71
N THR A 27 -6.42 -7.02 -15.55
CA THR A 27 -5.01 -7.33 -15.32
C THR A 27 -4.89 -8.44 -14.27
N GLU A 28 -3.70 -8.99 -14.14
CA GLU A 28 -3.37 -10.00 -13.14
C GLU A 28 -2.44 -9.42 -12.09
N MET A 29 -2.71 -9.72 -10.82
CA MET A 29 -1.82 -9.44 -9.69
C MET A 29 -1.17 -10.74 -9.19
N SER A 30 -0.56 -11.49 -10.12
CA SER A 30 0.19 -12.70 -9.73
C SER A 30 1.40 -12.33 -8.87
N PHE A 31 1.75 -13.22 -7.94
CA PHE A 31 2.84 -13.04 -6.97
C PHE A 31 3.79 -14.23 -6.98
N SER A 32 5.09 -13.97 -6.85
CA SER A 32 6.12 -15.01 -6.71
C SER A 32 7.14 -14.67 -5.64
N VAL A 33 7.73 -15.70 -5.05
CA VAL A 33 8.84 -15.59 -4.12
C VAL A 33 10.05 -16.31 -4.69
N GLN A 34 11.20 -15.64 -4.66
CA GLN A 34 12.52 -16.20 -4.91
C GLN A 34 13.37 -16.02 -3.65
N HIS A 35 13.75 -17.12 -3.02
CA HIS A 35 14.70 -17.15 -1.92
C HIS A 35 16.04 -17.68 -2.43
N THR A 36 16.95 -16.78 -2.77
CA THR A 36 18.21 -17.15 -3.42
C THR A 36 19.16 -17.99 -2.56
N PRO A 37 19.19 -17.88 -1.21
CA PRO A 37 20.08 -18.70 -0.38
C PRO A 37 19.74 -20.20 -0.42
N SER A 38 18.44 -20.55 -0.45
CA SER A 38 18.01 -21.96 -0.61
C SER A 38 17.75 -22.34 -2.08
N GLY A 39 17.75 -21.36 -2.99
CA GLY A 39 17.34 -21.51 -4.38
C GLY A 39 15.83 -21.78 -4.56
N LEU A 40 15.01 -21.61 -3.54
CA LEU A 40 13.56 -21.81 -3.62
C LEU A 40 12.94 -20.75 -4.54
N GLU A 41 12.13 -21.20 -5.49
CA GLU A 41 11.30 -20.35 -6.33
C GLU A 41 9.90 -20.94 -6.41
N TYR A 42 8.88 -20.15 -6.11
CA TYR A 42 7.47 -20.54 -6.29
C TYR A 42 6.61 -19.30 -6.57
N GLY A 43 5.41 -19.51 -7.11
CA GLY A 43 4.42 -18.44 -7.22
C GLY A 43 3.01 -18.93 -6.91
N GLY A 44 2.10 -17.98 -6.72
CA GLY A 44 0.69 -18.24 -6.42
C GLY A 44 -0.17 -18.43 -7.67
N GLY A 45 -1.47 -18.69 -7.46
CA GLY A 45 -2.50 -18.71 -8.49
C GLY A 45 -2.98 -20.11 -8.89
N ASN A 46 -2.08 -21.06 -9.13
CA ASN A 46 -2.46 -22.45 -9.43
C ASN A 46 -1.31 -23.44 -9.14
N LEU A 47 -1.62 -24.74 -9.17
CA LEU A 47 -0.65 -25.81 -8.90
C LEU A 47 0.55 -25.79 -9.85
N ASN A 48 0.35 -25.38 -11.11
CA ASN A 48 1.43 -25.31 -12.09
C ASN A 48 2.48 -24.25 -11.74
N VAL A 49 2.06 -23.15 -11.12
CA VAL A 49 2.93 -22.06 -10.63
C VAL A 49 3.48 -22.36 -9.23
N LEU A 50 2.67 -22.94 -8.33
CA LEU A 50 3.11 -23.39 -6.99
C LEU A 50 4.25 -24.42 -7.08
N PHE A 51 4.18 -25.30 -8.09
CA PHE A 51 5.25 -26.25 -8.45
C PHE A 51 5.96 -25.84 -9.74
N GLY A 52 6.06 -24.55 -10.04
CA GLY A 52 6.74 -24.07 -11.24
C GLY A 52 8.20 -24.53 -11.28
N GLN A 53 8.85 -24.54 -10.10
CA GLN A 53 10.11 -25.23 -9.84
C GLN A 53 9.84 -26.71 -9.50
N ARG A 54 9.92 -27.58 -10.51
CA ARG A 54 9.42 -28.98 -10.45
C ARG A 54 10.05 -29.85 -9.36
N ARG A 55 11.31 -29.60 -8.99
CA ARG A 55 11.97 -30.33 -7.89
C ARG A 55 11.22 -30.21 -6.56
N ASN A 56 10.41 -29.15 -6.38
CA ASN A 56 9.64 -28.94 -5.15
C ASN A 56 8.49 -29.94 -4.98
N LEU A 57 8.09 -30.66 -6.04
CA LEU A 57 7.16 -31.79 -5.93
C LEU A 57 7.68 -32.87 -4.98
N PHE A 58 9.01 -33.02 -4.89
CA PHE A 58 9.68 -34.00 -4.06
C PHE A 58 10.29 -33.39 -2.78
N SER A 59 9.93 -32.14 -2.44
CA SER A 59 10.45 -31.45 -1.25
C SER A 59 9.44 -31.52 -0.10
N PRO A 60 9.69 -32.32 0.96
CA PRO A 60 8.81 -32.36 2.12
C PRO A 60 8.67 -31.00 2.80
N ARG A 61 9.74 -30.20 2.78
CA ARG A 61 9.77 -28.83 3.29
C ARG A 61 8.76 -27.93 2.56
N HIS A 62 8.73 -28.00 1.22
CA HIS A 62 7.80 -27.22 0.40
C HIS A 62 6.35 -27.65 0.66
N TRP A 63 6.08 -28.95 0.71
CA TRP A 63 4.75 -29.46 1.06
C TRP A 63 4.31 -29.03 2.45
N LYS A 64 5.20 -29.07 3.44
CA LYS A 64 4.91 -28.58 4.79
C LYS A 64 4.48 -27.11 4.76
N MET A 65 5.23 -26.26 4.06
CA MET A 65 4.88 -24.84 3.90
C MET A 65 3.49 -24.67 3.27
N LEU A 66 3.18 -25.39 2.18
CA LEU A 66 1.87 -25.33 1.51
C LEU A 66 0.73 -25.80 2.43
N MET A 67 0.94 -26.84 3.24
CA MET A 67 -0.06 -27.29 4.22
C MET A 67 -0.31 -26.23 5.30
N GLN A 68 0.72 -25.49 5.73
CA GLN A 68 0.56 -24.39 6.69
C GLN A 68 -0.15 -23.19 6.06
N MET A 69 0.08 -22.91 4.78
CA MET A 69 -0.68 -21.91 4.02
C MET A 69 -2.17 -22.25 3.96
N ASP A 70 -2.51 -23.50 3.64
CA ASP A 70 -3.89 -23.98 3.64
C ASP A 70 -4.52 -23.91 5.04
N ARG A 71 -3.79 -24.34 6.08
CA ARG A 71 -4.25 -24.25 7.47
C ARG A 71 -4.52 -22.80 7.88
N PHE A 72 -3.61 -21.88 7.58
CA PHE A 72 -3.80 -20.46 7.84
C PHE A 72 -5.05 -19.92 7.13
N ASN A 73 -5.23 -20.21 5.83
CA ASN A 73 -6.40 -19.73 5.09
C ASN A 73 -7.73 -20.19 5.72
N LYS A 74 -7.78 -21.41 6.26
CA LYS A 74 -8.96 -21.96 6.95
C LYS A 74 -9.20 -21.34 8.32
N GLU A 75 -8.15 -21.05 9.08
CA GLU A 75 -8.23 -20.55 10.46
C GLU A 75 -8.35 -19.01 10.55
N ALA A 76 -7.84 -18.28 9.54
CA ALA A 76 -7.71 -16.83 9.56
C ALA A 76 -9.06 -16.12 9.74
N ILE A 77 -10.11 -16.56 9.04
CA ILE A 77 -11.44 -15.93 9.12
C ILE A 77 -12.03 -16.06 10.53
N ALA A 78 -11.88 -17.22 11.17
CA ALA A 78 -12.34 -17.42 12.55
C ALA A 78 -11.58 -16.51 13.52
N ALA A 79 -10.29 -16.31 13.31
CA ALA A 79 -9.46 -15.44 14.14
C ALA A 79 -9.96 -13.99 14.19
N LEU A 80 -10.62 -13.48 13.14
CA LEU A 80 -11.20 -12.13 13.13
C LEU A 80 -12.27 -11.90 14.21
N ASN A 81 -12.90 -12.97 14.70
CA ASN A 81 -13.96 -12.93 15.70
C ASN A 81 -13.47 -13.33 17.10
N GLU A 82 -12.17 -13.59 17.27
CA GLU A 82 -11.59 -14.00 18.55
C GLU A 82 -10.84 -12.81 19.19
N PRO A 83 -11.38 -12.17 20.25
CA PRO A 83 -10.80 -10.95 20.84
C PRO A 83 -9.36 -11.09 21.33
N ARG A 84 -8.94 -12.31 21.68
CA ARG A 84 -7.57 -12.59 22.14
C ARG A 84 -6.48 -12.14 21.16
N TRP A 85 -6.78 -12.11 19.86
CA TRP A 85 -5.80 -11.74 18.81
C TRP A 85 -5.69 -10.24 18.58
N ALA A 86 -6.51 -9.41 19.22
CA ALA A 86 -6.55 -7.98 18.94
C ALA A 86 -5.23 -7.25 19.25
N GLY A 87 -4.41 -7.80 20.17
CA GLY A 87 -3.10 -7.26 20.53
C GLY A 87 -1.92 -7.96 19.86
N HIS A 88 -2.13 -9.03 19.09
CA HIS A 88 -1.02 -9.80 18.50
C HIS A 88 -0.48 -9.14 17.24
N ASN A 89 0.85 -9.07 17.17
CA ASN A 89 1.55 -8.88 15.90
C ASN A 89 1.64 -10.21 15.11
N LEU A 90 2.16 -10.16 13.88
CA LEU A 90 2.30 -11.34 13.03
C LEU A 90 3.22 -12.41 13.62
N ARG A 91 4.34 -12.01 14.24
CA ARG A 91 5.28 -12.95 14.86
C ARG A 91 4.60 -13.78 15.94
N ASP A 92 3.91 -13.12 16.87
CA ASP A 92 3.27 -13.75 18.02
C ASP A 92 2.09 -14.61 17.59
N TYR A 93 1.27 -14.12 16.65
CA TYR A 93 0.16 -14.90 16.10
C TYR A 93 0.65 -16.19 15.42
N VAL A 94 1.72 -16.09 14.62
CA VAL A 94 2.27 -17.26 13.90
C VAL A 94 2.93 -18.25 14.84
N ALA A 95 3.63 -17.76 15.88
CA ALA A 95 4.23 -18.59 16.91
C ALA A 95 3.16 -19.33 17.73
N GLU A 96 2.13 -18.64 18.21
CA GLU A 96 1.07 -19.24 19.04
C GLU A 96 0.22 -20.24 18.26
N ARG A 97 -0.08 -19.97 16.97
CA ARG A 97 -0.74 -20.94 16.09
C ARG A 97 0.18 -22.08 15.66
N GLY A 98 1.50 -21.90 15.73
CA GLY A 98 2.49 -22.89 15.33
C GLY A 98 2.51 -23.18 13.82
N TYR A 99 2.41 -22.15 12.97
CA TYR A 99 2.55 -22.33 11.50
C TYR A 99 4.01 -22.56 11.07
N GLY A 100 4.98 -22.10 11.87
CA GLY A 100 6.41 -22.35 11.69
C GLY A 100 7.13 -21.36 10.76
N ASP A 101 8.47 -21.45 10.75
CA ASP A 101 9.35 -20.43 10.17
C ASP A 101 9.28 -20.29 8.66
N ASP A 102 9.07 -21.40 7.93
CA ASP A 102 8.95 -21.33 6.47
C ASP A 102 7.67 -20.59 6.06
N PHE A 103 6.56 -20.85 6.75
CA PHE A 103 5.32 -20.11 6.53
C PHE A 103 5.51 -18.62 6.83
N LEU A 104 6.20 -18.30 7.94
CA LEU A 104 6.47 -16.91 8.32
C LEU A 104 7.36 -16.21 7.29
N ASN A 105 8.55 -16.75 7.05
CA ASN A 105 9.62 -16.04 6.34
C ASN A 105 9.57 -16.22 4.82
N LEU A 106 8.91 -17.26 4.31
CA LEU A 106 8.84 -17.55 2.88
C LEU A 106 7.46 -17.31 2.28
N PHE A 107 6.41 -17.06 3.09
CA PHE A 107 5.06 -16.74 2.61
C PHE A 107 4.48 -15.46 3.21
N ILE A 108 4.17 -15.43 4.51
CA ILE A 108 3.38 -14.32 5.07
C ILE A 108 4.17 -12.99 5.08
N VAL A 109 5.45 -13.03 5.47
CA VAL A 109 6.32 -11.84 5.47
C VAL A 109 6.59 -11.35 4.05
N PRO A 110 7.00 -12.18 3.07
CA PRO A 110 7.15 -11.76 1.68
C PRO A 110 5.90 -11.09 1.10
N MET A 111 4.73 -11.70 1.29
CA MET A 111 3.49 -11.18 0.73
C MET A 111 3.05 -9.89 1.43
N GLY A 112 3.09 -9.84 2.77
CA GLY A 112 2.79 -8.62 3.53
C GLY A 112 3.75 -7.48 3.19
N SER A 113 5.06 -7.76 3.17
CA SER A 113 6.10 -6.78 2.84
C SER A 113 5.92 -6.20 1.45
N ALA A 114 5.58 -7.04 0.46
CA ALA A 114 5.30 -6.56 -0.89
C ALA A 114 4.05 -5.65 -0.94
N VAL A 115 2.97 -6.02 -0.26
CA VAL A 115 1.68 -5.28 -0.26
C VAL A 115 1.83 -3.90 0.38
N TRP A 116 2.49 -3.79 1.53
CA TRP A 116 2.65 -2.53 2.26
C TRP A 116 3.99 -1.82 2.01
N SER A 117 4.88 -2.39 1.18
CA SER A 117 6.25 -1.90 0.98
C SER A 117 7.02 -1.74 2.31
N THR A 118 6.72 -2.61 3.28
CA THR A 118 7.28 -2.61 4.63
C THR A 118 8.43 -3.61 4.71
N PRO A 119 9.57 -3.27 5.35
CA PRO A 119 10.66 -4.18 5.60
C PRO A 119 10.20 -5.42 6.38
N PRO A 120 10.78 -6.61 6.11
CA PRO A 120 10.48 -7.85 6.81
C PRO A 120 10.47 -7.72 8.32
N GLU A 121 11.48 -7.06 8.90
CA GLU A 121 11.63 -6.89 10.33
C GLU A 121 10.47 -6.09 10.95
N LEU A 122 9.97 -5.08 10.26
CA LEU A 122 8.81 -4.30 10.70
C LEU A 122 7.49 -5.01 10.39
N MET A 123 7.45 -5.84 9.33
CA MET A 123 6.29 -6.65 9.00
C MET A 123 6.02 -7.69 10.10
N LEU A 124 7.04 -8.19 10.80
CA LEU A 124 6.85 -9.07 11.96
C LEU A 124 6.03 -8.43 13.08
N ASP A 125 6.12 -7.10 13.23
CA ASP A 125 5.41 -6.32 14.24
C ASP A 125 4.05 -5.79 13.72
N PHE A 126 3.68 -6.11 12.49
CA PHE A 126 2.41 -5.70 11.88
C PHE A 126 1.23 -6.37 12.60
N PRO A 127 0.10 -5.66 12.83
CA PRO A 127 -1.05 -6.24 13.54
C PRO A 127 -1.70 -7.40 12.78
N ALA A 128 -1.78 -8.58 13.40
CA ALA A 128 -2.20 -9.81 12.72
C ALA A 128 -3.63 -9.72 12.19
N LEU A 129 -4.57 -9.22 13.00
CA LEU A 129 -5.97 -9.08 12.57
C LEU A 129 -6.16 -8.06 11.45
N THR A 130 -5.31 -7.02 11.39
CA THR A 130 -5.33 -6.05 10.28
C THR A 130 -4.94 -6.73 8.98
N LEU A 131 -3.87 -7.53 8.98
CA LEU A 131 -3.44 -8.29 7.81
C LEU A 131 -4.52 -9.28 7.37
N ILE A 132 -5.03 -10.09 8.31
CA ILE A 132 -6.05 -11.10 8.01
C ILE A 132 -7.30 -10.45 7.41
N ARG A 133 -7.77 -9.34 7.99
CA ARG A 133 -8.95 -8.62 7.49
C ARG A 133 -8.71 -8.08 6.09
N PHE A 134 -7.54 -7.50 5.84
CA PHE A 134 -7.18 -7.03 4.52
C PHE A 134 -7.15 -8.18 3.51
N TRP A 135 -6.50 -9.31 3.84
CA TRP A 135 -6.38 -10.46 2.96
C TRP A 135 -7.75 -11.10 2.66
N HIS A 136 -8.62 -11.20 3.67
CA HIS A 136 -10.00 -11.66 3.48
C HIS A 136 -10.75 -10.77 2.50
N ASN A 137 -10.74 -9.46 2.73
CA ASN A 137 -11.47 -8.50 1.89
C ASN A 137 -10.94 -8.50 0.44
N HIS A 138 -9.62 -8.67 0.25
CA HIS A 138 -8.97 -8.62 -1.06
C HIS A 138 -8.87 -9.96 -1.77
N GLY A 139 -9.43 -11.04 -1.20
CA GLY A 139 -9.43 -12.35 -1.86
C GLY A 139 -8.07 -13.04 -1.89
N PHE A 140 -7.25 -12.81 -0.86
CA PHE A 140 -5.91 -13.41 -0.72
C PHE A 140 -5.90 -14.69 0.13
N LEU A 141 -7.01 -15.00 0.80
CA LEU A 141 -7.15 -16.22 1.60
C LEU A 141 -7.66 -17.37 0.74
N GLY A 142 -6.75 -18.13 0.13
CA GLY A 142 -7.09 -19.28 -0.72
C GLY A 142 -6.89 -19.04 -2.21
N LEU A 143 -7.21 -20.06 -3.02
CA LEU A 143 -7.03 -20.03 -4.47
C LEU A 143 -8.31 -19.60 -5.22
N ASP A 144 -9.46 -19.74 -4.58
CA ASP A 144 -10.81 -19.54 -5.13
C ASP A 144 -11.49 -18.25 -4.64
N THR A 145 -10.82 -17.48 -3.78
CA THR A 145 -11.35 -16.22 -3.22
C THR A 145 -10.93 -14.98 -4.01
N GLN A 146 -10.16 -15.15 -5.08
CA GLN A 146 -9.49 -14.05 -5.80
C GLN A 146 -10.47 -13.15 -6.54
N HIS A 147 -10.31 -11.84 -6.36
CA HIS A 147 -11.03 -10.85 -7.16
C HIS A 147 -10.34 -10.59 -8.49
N GLN A 148 -11.12 -10.31 -9.54
CA GLN A 148 -10.58 -9.82 -10.80
C GLN A 148 -9.95 -8.44 -10.61
N TRP A 149 -8.67 -8.32 -10.93
CA TRP A 149 -7.94 -7.06 -10.89
C TRP A 149 -8.09 -6.27 -12.18
N TRP A 150 -8.04 -4.96 -12.05
CA TRP A 150 -8.17 -3.98 -13.11
C TRP A 150 -7.07 -2.92 -12.99
N THR A 151 -6.73 -2.29 -14.10
CA THR A 151 -5.85 -1.13 -14.15
C THR A 151 -6.45 -0.04 -15.03
N VAL A 152 -6.07 1.22 -14.78
CA VAL A 152 -6.54 2.36 -15.55
C VAL A 152 -5.76 2.46 -16.86
N CYS A 153 -6.45 2.56 -17.98
CA CYS A 153 -5.82 2.78 -19.27
C CYS A 153 -5.05 4.11 -19.27
N ASN A 154 -3.83 4.09 -19.80
CA ASN A 154 -2.90 5.23 -19.80
C ASN A 154 -2.45 5.72 -18.40
N GLY A 155 -2.72 4.92 -17.35
CA GLY A 155 -2.27 5.15 -15.98
C GLY A 155 -3.07 6.20 -15.22
N ALA A 156 -2.74 6.37 -13.93
CA ALA A 156 -3.49 7.21 -13.00
C ALA A 156 -3.61 8.69 -13.41
N LYS A 157 -2.61 9.20 -14.14
CA LYS A 157 -2.61 10.57 -14.67
C LYS A 157 -3.87 10.88 -15.49
N SER A 158 -4.47 9.86 -16.12
CA SER A 158 -5.66 10.00 -16.96
C SER A 158 -6.87 10.44 -16.16
N TYR A 159 -7.15 9.81 -15.01
CA TYR A 159 -8.28 10.20 -14.18
C TYR A 159 -7.98 11.46 -13.37
N VAL A 160 -6.71 11.66 -12.95
CA VAL A 160 -6.30 12.89 -12.26
C VAL A 160 -6.53 14.11 -13.15
N LYS A 161 -6.18 14.04 -14.44
CA LYS A 161 -6.46 15.13 -15.39
C LYS A 161 -7.96 15.42 -15.50
N LYS A 162 -8.81 14.39 -15.48
CA LYS A 162 -10.27 14.52 -15.61
C LYS A 162 -10.89 15.14 -14.36
N ILE A 163 -10.52 14.66 -13.17
CA ILE A 163 -11.10 15.16 -11.91
C ILE A 163 -10.68 16.60 -11.64
N THR A 164 -9.47 17.02 -12.03
CA THR A 164 -8.99 18.39 -11.78
C THR A 164 -9.39 19.40 -12.85
N ALA A 165 -9.88 18.97 -14.01
CA ALA A 165 -10.21 19.87 -15.11
C ALA A 165 -11.17 21.03 -14.73
N PRO A 166 -12.23 20.83 -13.91
CA PRO A 166 -13.15 21.92 -13.54
C PRO A 166 -12.54 23.00 -12.63
N PHE A 167 -11.35 22.76 -12.09
CA PHE A 167 -10.69 23.68 -11.15
C PHE A 167 -9.19 23.80 -11.39
N SER A 168 -8.73 23.50 -12.60
CA SER A 168 -7.30 23.44 -12.92
C SER A 168 -6.60 24.80 -12.75
N ASP A 169 -7.33 25.89 -12.97
CA ASP A 169 -6.89 27.28 -12.75
C ASP A 169 -6.63 27.60 -11.27
N ARG A 170 -7.27 26.87 -10.35
CA ARG A 170 -7.08 26.99 -8.89
C ARG A 170 -5.97 26.09 -8.36
N VAL A 171 -5.42 25.19 -9.17
CA VAL A 171 -4.32 24.29 -8.77
C VAL A 171 -2.98 25.01 -8.86
N GLN A 172 -2.33 25.20 -7.72
CA GLN A 172 -1.04 25.89 -7.64
C GLN A 172 0.10 24.89 -7.41
N LEU A 173 0.87 24.61 -8.47
CA LEU A 173 2.04 23.73 -8.41
C LEU A 173 3.29 24.50 -7.97
N GLY A 174 4.25 23.82 -7.35
CA GLY A 174 5.51 24.43 -6.91
C GLY A 174 5.38 25.38 -5.71
N ARG A 175 4.18 25.52 -5.14
CA ARG A 175 3.89 26.41 -4.01
C ARG A 175 3.75 25.62 -2.71
N LYS A 176 4.90 25.28 -2.11
CA LYS A 176 4.95 24.51 -0.85
C LYS A 176 4.37 25.34 0.31
N VAL A 177 3.41 24.77 1.03
CA VAL A 177 2.96 25.29 2.34
C VAL A 177 4.04 25.00 3.38
N VAL A 178 4.39 26.00 4.18
CA VAL A 178 5.43 25.89 5.21
C VAL A 178 4.89 26.08 6.62
N ARG A 179 3.73 26.73 6.77
CA ARG A 179 3.11 27.00 8.07
C ARG A 179 1.62 27.30 7.90
N VAL A 180 0.83 26.93 8.90
CA VAL A 180 -0.62 27.12 8.97
C VAL A 180 -0.96 27.61 10.37
N SER A 181 -1.54 28.81 10.47
CA SER A 181 -2.01 29.39 11.73
C SER A 181 -3.54 29.48 11.74
N ARG A 182 -4.13 29.40 12.95
CA ARG A 182 -5.57 29.53 13.18
C ARG A 182 -5.79 30.83 13.95
N GLU A 183 -6.41 31.82 13.33
CA GLU A 183 -6.58 33.16 13.90
C GLU A 183 -7.97 33.70 13.54
N ASN A 184 -8.69 34.25 14.52
CA ASN A 184 -9.97 34.95 14.32
C ASN A 184 -10.98 34.18 13.44
N GLU A 185 -11.22 32.90 13.75
CA GLU A 185 -12.12 32.01 13.00
C GLU A 185 -11.71 31.78 11.53
N GLN A 186 -10.47 32.11 11.17
CA GLN A 186 -9.88 31.87 9.86
C GLN A 186 -8.57 31.09 9.98
N VAL A 187 -8.07 30.65 8.83
CA VAL A 187 -6.79 29.97 8.67
C VAL A 187 -5.89 30.81 7.79
N GLN A 188 -4.67 31.06 8.25
CA GLN A 188 -3.62 31.67 7.45
C GLN A 188 -2.67 30.58 6.95
N ILE A 189 -2.50 30.50 5.63
CA ILE A 189 -1.56 29.59 4.97
C ILE A 189 -0.35 30.40 4.54
N HIS A 190 0.81 30.07 5.11
CA HIS A 190 2.09 30.64 4.71
C HIS A 190 2.79 29.71 3.72
N THR A 191 3.21 30.27 2.60
CA THR A 191 3.88 29.52 1.53
C THR A 191 5.36 29.85 1.46
N GLY A 192 6.16 28.92 0.92
CA GLY A 192 7.62 29.01 0.90
C GLY A 192 8.18 30.15 0.02
N ASP A 193 7.33 30.75 -0.81
CA ASP A 193 7.61 31.98 -1.57
C ASP A 193 7.37 33.27 -0.74
N GLY A 194 7.01 33.13 0.55
CA GLY A 194 6.81 34.24 1.48
C GLY A 194 5.39 34.82 1.51
N ALA A 195 4.46 34.30 0.70
CA ALA A 195 3.09 34.78 0.70
C ALA A 195 2.28 34.21 1.88
N THR A 196 1.28 34.98 2.32
CA THR A 196 0.28 34.59 3.32
C THR A 196 -1.10 34.69 2.69
N LEU A 197 -1.88 33.62 2.78
CA LEU A 197 -3.22 33.51 2.21
C LEU A 197 -4.23 33.19 3.31
N ALA A 198 -5.32 33.94 3.37
CA ALA A 198 -6.40 33.72 4.33
C ALA A 198 -7.52 32.86 3.72
N PHE A 199 -8.04 31.91 4.49
CA PHE A 199 -9.17 31.07 4.14
C PHE A 199 -10.06 30.83 5.36
N ASP A 200 -11.35 30.55 5.15
CA ASP A 200 -12.26 30.21 6.25
C ASP A 200 -11.97 28.80 6.80
N LYS A 201 -11.62 27.85 5.92
CA LYS A 201 -11.32 26.46 6.26
C LYS A 201 -10.16 25.93 5.42
N VAL A 202 -9.41 24.96 5.97
CA VAL A 202 -8.33 24.22 5.28
C VAL A 202 -8.53 22.72 5.41
N ILE A 203 -8.23 21.99 4.32
CA ILE A 203 -8.16 20.53 4.31
C ILE A 203 -6.70 20.13 4.12
N PHE A 204 -6.16 19.38 5.07
CA PHE A 204 -4.87 18.72 4.92
C PHE A 204 -5.06 17.37 4.24
N ALA A 205 -4.55 17.25 3.01
CA ALA A 205 -4.57 16.02 2.20
C ALA A 205 -3.15 15.46 1.97
N CYS A 206 -2.21 15.76 2.86
CA CYS A 206 -0.83 15.27 2.87
C CYS A 206 -0.63 14.15 3.92
N HIS A 207 0.61 13.72 4.13
CA HIS A 207 0.92 12.70 5.12
C HIS A 207 0.72 13.24 6.55
N GLY A 208 0.26 12.37 7.46
CA GLY A 208 0.00 12.70 8.87
C GLY A 208 1.20 13.34 9.58
N ASP A 209 2.40 12.83 9.33
CA ASP A 209 3.64 13.34 9.92
C ASP A 209 4.07 14.70 9.34
N GLN A 210 3.64 15.02 8.13
CA GLN A 210 3.88 16.31 7.49
C GLN A 210 2.96 17.41 8.03
N ILE A 211 1.82 17.04 8.64
CA ILE A 211 0.84 18.02 9.13
C ILE A 211 1.33 18.70 10.41
N LEU A 212 1.84 17.94 11.39
CA LEU A 212 2.23 18.50 12.69
C LEU A 212 3.27 19.63 12.58
N PRO A 213 4.33 19.52 11.76
CA PRO A 213 5.29 20.61 11.58
C PRO A 213 4.71 21.85 10.88
N LEU A 214 3.57 21.73 10.19
CA LEU A 214 2.91 22.85 9.53
C LEU A 214 2.03 23.64 10.49
N LEU A 215 1.51 23.04 11.56
CA LEU A 215 0.59 23.71 12.47
C LEU A 215 1.36 24.58 13.49
N ASP A 216 1.04 25.88 13.55
CA ASP A 216 1.58 26.78 14.58
C ASP A 216 1.17 26.36 16.00
N SER A 217 -0.06 25.84 16.15
CA SER A 217 -0.65 25.42 17.42
C SER A 217 -1.42 24.12 17.23
N ALA A 218 -0.70 23.01 17.18
CA ALA A 218 -1.30 21.67 17.17
C ALA A 218 -2.00 21.39 18.51
N THR A 219 -3.21 20.85 18.47
CA THR A 219 -3.93 20.39 19.66
C THR A 219 -3.32 19.10 20.21
N GLU A 220 -3.67 18.72 21.44
CA GLU A 220 -3.26 17.44 22.01
C GLU A 220 -3.78 16.26 21.19
N LEU A 221 -5.02 16.35 20.71
CA LEU A 221 -5.64 15.33 19.86
C LEU A 221 -4.88 15.18 18.54
N GLU A 222 -4.55 16.29 17.88
CA GLU A 222 -3.76 16.30 16.64
C GLU A 222 -2.39 15.69 16.87
N THR A 223 -1.68 16.13 17.90
CA THR A 223 -0.34 15.64 18.23
C THR A 223 -0.35 14.13 18.47
N ARG A 224 -1.32 13.64 19.24
CA ARG A 224 -1.46 12.22 19.57
C ARG A 224 -1.80 11.38 18.33
N LEU A 225 -2.81 11.77 17.57
CA LEU A 225 -3.33 10.98 16.46
C LEU A 225 -2.43 11.05 15.22
N LEU A 226 -2.00 12.24 14.81
CA LEU A 226 -1.14 12.42 13.63
C LEU A 226 0.27 11.88 13.89
N GLY A 227 0.78 12.02 15.12
CA GLY A 227 2.12 11.55 15.52
C GLY A 227 2.28 10.03 15.55
N ALA A 228 1.17 9.29 15.57
CA ALA A 228 1.15 7.82 15.57
C ALA A 228 1.57 7.21 14.23
N PHE A 229 1.45 7.96 13.12
CA PHE A 229 1.80 7.48 11.78
C PHE A 229 3.26 7.81 11.47
N LYS A 230 4.03 6.78 11.16
CA LYS A 230 5.41 6.91 10.66
C LYS A 230 5.44 6.57 9.18
N TYR A 231 6.43 7.10 8.48
CA TYR A 231 6.58 6.91 7.05
C TYR A 231 7.98 6.42 6.75
N GLN A 232 8.08 5.58 5.72
CA GLN A 232 9.35 5.04 5.28
C GLN A 232 9.66 5.50 3.86
N PRO A 233 10.85 6.09 3.63
CA PRO A 233 11.30 6.44 2.29
C PRO A 233 11.49 5.16 1.46
N ASN A 234 11.01 5.21 0.23
CA ASN A 234 11.08 4.15 -0.74
C ASN A 234 11.47 4.73 -2.10
N THR A 235 12.43 4.11 -2.80
CA THR A 235 12.81 4.51 -4.16
C THR A 235 12.30 3.49 -5.16
N ALA A 236 11.39 3.92 -6.02
CA ALA A 236 10.95 3.15 -7.17
C ALA A 236 11.86 3.45 -8.37
N THR A 237 12.49 2.41 -8.91
CA THR A 237 13.34 2.51 -10.09
C THR A 237 12.65 1.84 -11.26
N LEU A 238 12.41 2.57 -12.36
CA LEU A 238 11.97 2.03 -13.63
C LEU A 238 13.19 1.62 -14.46
N HIS A 239 13.24 0.38 -14.92
CA HIS A 239 14.38 -0.16 -15.67
C HIS A 239 13.96 -1.30 -16.61
N THR A 240 14.91 -1.80 -17.40
CA THR A 240 14.71 -2.97 -18.29
C THR A 240 15.66 -4.13 -17.97
N ASP A 241 16.05 -4.25 -16.70
CA ASP A 241 16.94 -5.31 -16.21
C ASP A 241 16.15 -6.48 -15.65
N ASP A 242 16.17 -7.63 -16.33
CA ASP A 242 15.45 -8.84 -15.98
C ASP A 242 16.23 -9.80 -15.08
N SER A 243 17.47 -9.44 -14.70
CA SER A 243 18.35 -10.24 -13.83
C SER A 243 17.77 -10.51 -12.42
N PHE A 244 16.76 -9.72 -12.03
CA PHE A 244 16.05 -9.82 -10.75
C PHE A 244 14.88 -10.81 -10.77
N MET A 245 14.42 -11.21 -11.95
CA MET A 245 13.29 -12.13 -12.08
C MET A 245 13.69 -13.56 -11.69
N PRO A 246 12.72 -14.42 -11.32
CA PRO A 246 12.99 -15.82 -11.05
C PRO A 246 13.70 -16.52 -12.21
N ARG A 247 14.63 -17.44 -11.93
CA ARG A 247 15.26 -18.26 -12.98
C ARG A 247 14.23 -19.18 -13.63
N THR A 248 13.30 -19.68 -12.83
CA THR A 248 12.19 -20.51 -13.29
C THR A 248 11.12 -19.62 -13.92
N ARG A 249 11.15 -19.50 -15.26
CA ARG A 249 10.23 -18.61 -16.00
C ARG A 249 8.74 -18.84 -15.76
N ARG A 250 8.35 -20.07 -15.38
CA ARG A 250 6.94 -20.41 -15.04
C ARG A 250 6.41 -19.66 -13.82
N VAL A 251 7.29 -19.17 -12.95
CA VAL A 251 6.88 -18.42 -11.75
C VAL A 251 7.06 -16.92 -11.92
N TRP A 252 7.33 -16.43 -13.14
CA TRP A 252 7.31 -15.00 -13.38
C TRP A 252 5.91 -14.48 -13.13
N SER A 253 5.85 -13.47 -12.27
CA SER A 253 4.61 -12.91 -11.78
C SER A 253 4.57 -11.41 -12.04
N SER A 254 3.40 -10.79 -11.91
CA SER A 254 3.28 -9.34 -11.93
C SER A 254 4.08 -8.71 -10.79
N TRP A 255 4.13 -9.38 -9.63
CA TRP A 255 4.86 -8.98 -8.43
C TRP A 255 5.85 -10.09 -8.06
N ASN A 256 7.14 -9.78 -8.00
CA ASN A 256 8.19 -10.77 -7.72
C ASN A 256 8.98 -10.31 -6.50
N TYR A 257 8.86 -11.05 -5.41
CA TYR A 257 9.58 -10.79 -4.17
C TYR A 257 10.85 -11.64 -4.12
N ARG A 258 11.98 -10.98 -3.93
CA ARG A 258 13.30 -11.60 -3.96
C ARG A 258 14.04 -11.36 -2.65
N LEU A 259 14.52 -12.45 -2.07
CA LEU A 259 15.29 -12.49 -0.84
C LEU A 259 16.71 -12.93 -1.21
N ASP A 260 17.68 -12.00 -1.09
CA ASP A 260 19.10 -12.27 -1.35
C ASP A 260 19.92 -12.27 -0.06
N SER A 261 20.94 -13.11 0.05
CA SER A 261 21.94 -12.95 1.11
C SER A 261 22.82 -11.73 0.84
N THR A 262 23.06 -10.93 1.88
CA THR A 262 24.09 -9.90 1.89
C THR A 262 25.46 -10.51 2.23
N PRO A 263 26.58 -9.83 1.92
CA PRO A 263 27.91 -10.26 2.38
C PRO A 263 28.03 -10.41 3.91
N GLY A 264 27.20 -9.71 4.68
CA GLY A 264 27.15 -9.80 6.14
C GLY A 264 26.34 -10.98 6.69
N GLY A 265 25.68 -11.76 5.82
CA GLY A 265 24.84 -12.89 6.22
C GLY A 265 23.37 -12.55 6.44
N ASP A 266 23.00 -11.27 6.41
CA ASP A 266 21.61 -10.83 6.46
C ASP A 266 20.85 -11.15 5.16
N ILE A 267 19.51 -11.04 5.22
CA ILE A 267 18.66 -11.17 4.05
C ILE A 267 18.22 -9.79 3.57
N LEU A 268 18.51 -9.48 2.31
CA LEU A 268 18.08 -8.29 1.60
C LEU A 268 16.79 -8.59 0.81
N PRO A 269 15.63 -8.07 1.25
CA PRO A 269 14.37 -8.15 0.52
C PRO A 269 14.29 -7.10 -0.59
N THR A 270 13.73 -7.49 -1.73
CA THR A 270 13.46 -6.58 -2.85
C THR A 270 12.17 -6.99 -3.56
N THR A 271 11.41 -6.00 -4.03
CA THR A 271 10.16 -6.22 -4.78
C THR A 271 10.33 -5.70 -6.20
N HIS A 272 10.00 -6.53 -7.18
CA HIS A 272 10.12 -6.25 -8.61
C HIS A 272 8.79 -6.46 -9.32
N TYR A 273 8.22 -5.38 -9.86
CA TYR A 273 6.99 -5.38 -10.64
C TYR A 273 7.29 -5.58 -12.11
N TRP A 274 6.70 -6.60 -12.73
CA TRP A 274 6.75 -6.79 -14.18
C TRP A 274 5.60 -6.02 -14.83
N MET A 275 5.91 -4.82 -15.32
CA MET A 275 4.89 -3.86 -15.78
C MET A 275 4.17 -4.31 -17.04
N ASN A 276 4.76 -5.21 -17.83
CA ASN A 276 4.13 -5.75 -19.02
C ASN A 276 2.95 -6.65 -18.66
N GLN A 277 3.10 -7.55 -17.69
CA GLN A 277 1.99 -8.36 -17.19
C GLN A 277 0.98 -7.48 -16.45
N LEU A 278 1.46 -6.58 -15.59
CA LEU A 278 0.61 -5.81 -14.68
C LEU A 278 -0.20 -4.71 -15.38
N GLN A 279 0.33 -4.11 -16.45
CA GLN A 279 -0.29 -2.95 -17.11
C GLN A 279 -0.28 -3.02 -18.65
N GLY A 280 0.25 -4.08 -19.27
CA GLY A 280 0.30 -4.21 -20.73
C GLY A 280 1.05 -3.06 -21.39
N VAL A 281 2.19 -2.65 -20.82
CA VAL A 281 2.91 -1.44 -21.27
C VAL A 281 3.69 -1.62 -22.57
N SER A 282 3.99 -2.86 -22.96
CA SER A 282 4.72 -3.19 -24.20
C SER A 282 4.67 -4.69 -24.48
N ASP A 283 4.66 -5.06 -25.77
CA ASP A 283 4.84 -6.45 -26.20
C ASP A 283 6.25 -6.70 -26.81
N ARG A 284 7.09 -5.66 -26.84
CA ARG A 284 8.42 -5.70 -27.51
C ARG A 284 9.59 -5.77 -26.54
N LYS A 285 9.43 -5.19 -25.35
CA LYS A 285 10.49 -5.06 -24.35
C LYS A 285 9.91 -5.14 -22.95
N ASN A 286 10.58 -5.84 -22.06
CA ASN A 286 10.19 -5.88 -20.66
C ASN A 286 10.59 -4.60 -19.91
N TYR A 287 9.66 -4.10 -19.12
CA TYR A 287 9.83 -2.99 -18.20
C TYR A 287 9.53 -3.47 -16.79
N PHE A 288 10.41 -3.09 -15.88
CA PHE A 288 10.31 -3.43 -14.48
C PHE A 288 10.32 -2.17 -13.64
N VAL A 289 9.51 -2.17 -12.58
CA VAL A 289 9.65 -1.20 -11.49
C VAL A 289 10.14 -1.97 -10.29
N SER A 290 11.23 -1.55 -9.69
CA SER A 290 11.78 -2.23 -8.52
C SER A 290 11.97 -1.27 -7.35
N LEU A 291 11.67 -1.75 -6.15
CA LEU A 291 11.74 -0.96 -4.93
C LEU A 291 13.08 -1.18 -4.22
N ASN A 292 13.73 -0.09 -3.83
CA ASN A 292 14.90 -0.06 -2.93
C ASN A 292 16.08 -0.95 -3.33
N CYS A 293 16.27 -1.21 -4.64
CA CYS A 293 17.32 -2.11 -5.15
C CYS A 293 18.31 -1.44 -6.11
N GLU A 294 18.25 -0.10 -6.21
CA GLU A 294 18.99 0.68 -7.20
C GLU A 294 20.48 0.34 -7.31
N PRO A 295 21.26 0.19 -6.21
CA PRO A 295 22.71 -0.05 -6.31
C PRO A 295 23.07 -1.35 -7.06
N ARG A 296 22.11 -2.25 -7.25
CA ARG A 296 22.29 -3.55 -7.89
C ARG A 296 21.76 -3.60 -9.31
N ILE A 297 20.92 -2.63 -9.72
CA ILE A 297 20.40 -2.59 -11.09
C ILE A 297 21.51 -2.10 -12.02
N ASN A 298 21.67 -2.75 -13.18
CA ASN A 298 22.60 -2.25 -14.21
C ASN A 298 22.27 -0.77 -14.56
N PRO A 299 23.18 0.19 -14.32
CA PRO A 299 22.92 1.61 -14.52
C PRO A 299 22.51 1.98 -15.95
N GLN A 300 22.99 1.24 -16.96
CA GLN A 300 22.66 1.46 -18.37
C GLN A 300 21.21 1.05 -18.71
N LYS A 301 20.57 0.25 -17.85
CA LYS A 301 19.19 -0.21 -18.04
C LYS A 301 18.18 0.62 -17.23
N ILE A 302 18.63 1.60 -16.43
CA ILE A 302 17.77 2.47 -15.62
C ILE A 302 17.18 3.58 -16.50
N LEU A 303 15.87 3.75 -16.41
CA LEU A 303 15.11 4.74 -17.19
C LEU A 303 14.63 5.91 -16.32
N LYS A 304 14.23 5.65 -15.08
CA LYS A 304 13.71 6.68 -14.16
C LYS A 304 13.84 6.25 -12.71
N ARG A 305 14.03 7.23 -11.81
CA ARG A 305 13.95 7.06 -10.36
C ARG A 305 12.85 7.96 -9.82
N ILE A 306 12.10 7.46 -8.85
CA ILE A 306 11.01 8.20 -8.22
C ILE A 306 11.08 7.93 -6.72
N ALA A 307 11.18 8.99 -5.93
CA ALA A 307 11.08 8.92 -4.48
C ALA A 307 9.61 8.84 -4.06
N TYR A 308 9.34 7.95 -3.12
CA TYR A 308 8.06 7.73 -2.47
C TYR A 308 8.25 7.61 -0.97
N GLU A 309 7.17 7.75 -0.23
CA GLU A 309 7.11 7.43 1.19
C GLU A 309 5.85 6.57 1.41
N HIS A 310 5.96 5.52 2.20
CA HIS A 310 4.82 4.66 2.55
C HIS A 310 4.53 4.74 4.04
N PRO A 311 3.25 4.81 4.46
CA PRO A 311 2.87 4.78 5.86
C PRO A 311 3.14 3.41 6.48
N LEU A 312 3.64 3.41 7.71
CA LEU A 312 3.85 2.23 8.53
C LEU A 312 2.65 2.04 9.48
N PHE A 313 1.98 0.90 9.37
CA PHE A 313 0.83 0.56 10.21
C PHE A 313 1.23 -0.44 11.31
N ASN A 314 1.72 0.07 12.43
CA ASN A 314 1.92 -0.71 13.65
C ASN A 314 0.65 -0.69 14.53
N LEU A 315 0.69 -1.37 15.68
CA LEU A 315 -0.44 -1.41 16.63
C LEU A 315 -0.90 -0.01 17.07
N ALA A 316 0.02 0.92 17.30
CA ALA A 316 -0.32 2.29 17.71
C ALA A 316 -1.04 3.07 16.60
N ALA A 317 -0.57 2.96 15.35
CA ALA A 317 -1.21 3.58 14.19
C ALA A 317 -2.63 3.03 13.98
N ILE A 318 -2.82 1.71 14.08
CA ILE A 318 -4.15 1.08 13.95
C ILE A 318 -5.08 1.47 15.11
N ALA A 319 -4.57 1.66 16.32
CA ALA A 319 -5.37 2.18 17.43
C ALA A 319 -5.83 3.62 17.14
N ALA A 320 -4.91 4.50 16.72
CA ALA A 320 -5.20 5.89 16.39
C ALA A 320 -6.23 6.03 15.26
N GLN A 321 -6.21 5.12 14.26
CA GLN A 321 -7.18 5.12 13.15
C GLN A 321 -8.64 5.15 13.57
N LYS A 322 -8.98 4.50 14.69
CA LYS A 322 -10.35 4.44 15.19
C LYS A 322 -10.87 5.81 15.63
N GLU A 323 -9.96 6.68 16.05
CA GLU A 323 -10.26 8.02 16.59
C GLU A 323 -10.07 9.12 15.53
N LEU A 324 -9.44 8.84 14.38
CA LEU A 324 -9.21 9.85 13.33
C LEU A 324 -10.46 10.59 12.84
N PRO A 325 -11.65 9.96 12.72
CA PRO A 325 -12.85 10.70 12.36
C PRO A 325 -13.20 11.84 13.33
N GLU A 326 -12.73 11.79 14.58
CA GLU A 326 -12.94 12.84 15.58
C GLU A 326 -12.24 14.15 15.19
N LEU A 327 -11.07 14.07 14.51
CA LEU A 327 -10.36 15.26 14.03
C LEU A 327 -11.19 16.12 13.06
N ASN A 328 -12.16 15.50 12.38
CA ASN A 328 -13.06 16.17 11.46
C ASN A 328 -14.43 16.51 12.10
N ARG A 329 -14.60 16.32 13.41
CA ARG A 329 -15.88 16.51 14.12
C ARG A 329 -15.72 17.20 15.48
N LEU A 330 -14.68 18.02 15.66
CA LEU A 330 -14.38 18.71 16.91
C LEU A 330 -15.44 19.76 17.26
N SER A 331 -15.82 20.60 16.28
CA SER A 331 -16.88 21.60 16.46
C SER A 331 -17.50 22.02 15.12
N PRO A 332 -18.71 22.59 15.11
CA PRO A 332 -19.32 23.16 13.90
C PRO A 332 -18.47 24.27 13.26
N ASP A 333 -17.80 25.06 14.10
CA ASP A 333 -17.01 26.23 13.70
C ASP A 333 -15.52 25.90 13.46
N GLN A 334 -15.16 24.61 13.44
CA GLN A 334 -13.78 24.23 13.21
C GLN A 334 -13.31 24.65 11.81
N THR A 335 -12.03 25.01 11.73
CA THR A 335 -11.41 25.54 10.50
C THR A 335 -10.42 24.58 9.86
N THR A 336 -10.03 23.50 10.52
CA THR A 336 -9.07 22.51 10.00
C THR A 336 -9.69 21.12 9.87
N TYR A 337 -9.44 20.48 8.74
CA TYR A 337 -9.93 19.15 8.41
C TYR A 337 -8.81 18.30 7.78
N TYR A 338 -8.99 16.98 7.78
CA TYR A 338 -7.95 16.02 7.45
C TYR A 338 -8.49 14.92 6.55
N ALA A 339 -7.73 14.59 5.50
CA ALA A 339 -8.00 13.49 4.61
C ALA A 339 -6.67 12.81 4.21
N GLY A 340 -6.71 11.52 3.94
CA GLY A 340 -5.53 10.80 3.51
C GLY A 340 -5.68 9.30 3.63
N ALA A 341 -4.87 8.56 2.87
CA ALA A 341 -4.93 7.10 2.85
C ALA A 341 -4.62 6.46 4.21
N TRP A 342 -3.93 7.19 5.09
CA TRP A 342 -3.60 6.80 6.46
C TRP A 342 -4.83 6.70 7.39
N PHE A 343 -6.03 7.12 6.95
CA PHE A 343 -7.28 6.83 7.65
C PHE A 343 -7.67 5.35 7.67
N LYS A 344 -7.14 4.54 6.73
CA LYS A 344 -7.40 3.10 6.63
C LYS A 344 -6.12 2.36 6.20
N TYR A 345 -6.14 1.52 5.17
CA TYR A 345 -5.03 0.62 4.87
C TYR A 345 -3.87 1.24 4.07
N GLY A 346 -3.95 2.53 3.72
CA GLY A 346 -2.92 3.22 2.94
C GLY A 346 -3.10 3.12 1.42
N PHE A 347 -4.26 2.68 0.93
CA PHE A 347 -4.55 2.51 -0.50
C PHE A 347 -5.35 3.67 -1.10
N HIS A 348 -5.57 3.64 -2.42
CA HIS A 348 -6.23 4.73 -3.14
C HIS A 348 -7.71 4.85 -2.81
N GLU A 349 -8.40 3.73 -2.57
CA GLU A 349 -9.78 3.75 -2.06
C GLU A 349 -9.84 4.47 -0.71
N ASP A 350 -8.86 4.24 0.16
CA ASP A 350 -8.80 4.83 1.50
C ASP A 350 -8.59 6.35 1.43
N GLY A 351 -7.65 6.79 0.58
CA GLY A 351 -7.40 8.21 0.35
C GLY A 351 -8.59 8.92 -0.27
N PHE A 352 -9.25 8.28 -1.24
CA PHE A 352 -10.43 8.86 -1.88
C PHE A 352 -11.65 8.87 -0.95
N THR A 353 -11.89 7.79 -0.21
CA THR A 353 -13.00 7.70 0.76
C THR A 353 -12.84 8.71 1.89
N SER A 354 -11.63 8.86 2.45
CA SER A 354 -11.38 9.91 3.47
C SER A 354 -11.57 11.31 2.89
N GLY A 355 -11.25 11.54 1.62
CA GLY A 355 -11.56 12.78 0.92
C GLY A 355 -13.07 13.06 0.81
N LEU A 356 -13.88 12.05 0.48
CA LEU A 356 -15.34 12.17 0.45
C LEU A 356 -15.92 12.45 1.85
N GLU A 357 -15.48 11.71 2.86
CA GLU A 357 -15.91 11.91 4.25
C GLU A 357 -15.53 13.31 4.76
N CYS A 358 -14.32 13.78 4.42
CA CYS A 358 -13.86 15.13 4.75
C CYS A 358 -14.67 16.20 4.02
N ALA A 359 -14.97 16.02 2.73
CA ALA A 359 -15.80 16.96 1.96
C ALA A 359 -17.21 17.06 2.56
N MET A 360 -17.81 15.94 2.96
CA MET A 360 -19.09 15.92 3.66
C MET A 360 -19.01 16.63 5.02
N ALA A 361 -17.92 16.45 5.78
CA ALA A 361 -17.74 17.15 7.05
C ALA A 361 -17.59 18.67 6.90
N VAL A 362 -17.04 19.14 5.77
CA VAL A 362 -16.86 20.57 5.47
C VAL A 362 -18.16 21.20 4.94
N THR A 363 -18.85 20.51 4.03
CA THR A 363 -19.98 21.07 3.26
C THR A 363 -21.35 20.72 3.84
N GLY A 364 -21.45 19.65 4.63
CA GLY A 364 -22.71 19.04 5.03
C GLY A 364 -23.40 18.25 3.91
N GLU A 365 -22.82 18.21 2.71
CA GLU A 365 -23.40 17.55 1.54
C GLU A 365 -22.82 16.15 1.36
N ASN A 366 -23.69 15.18 1.12
CA ASN A 366 -23.28 13.86 0.68
C ASN A 366 -23.39 13.80 -0.85
N LEU A 367 -22.23 13.89 -1.52
CA LEU A 367 -22.10 13.89 -2.98
C LEU A 367 -22.85 12.73 -3.66
N TRP A 368 -22.98 11.61 -2.95
CA TRP A 368 -23.34 10.32 -3.50
C TRP A 368 -24.49 9.63 -2.76
N ALA A 369 -25.24 10.39 -1.95
CA ALA A 369 -26.45 9.97 -1.23
C ALA A 369 -27.52 9.37 -2.15
#